data_AF-A0A4P6XNX5-F1
#
_entry.id   AF-A0A4P6XNX5-F1
#
_cell.length_a   1.000
_cell.length_b   1.000
_cell.length_c   1.000
_cell.angle_alpha   90.00
_cell.angle_beta   90.00
_cell.angle_gamma   90.00
#
_symmetry.space_group_name_H-M   'P 1'
#
loop_
_entity.id
_entity.type
_entity.pdbx_description
1 polymer ?
#
loop_
_entity_poly.entity_id
_entity_poly.type
_entity_poly.pdbx_seq_one_letter_code
_entity_poly.pdbx_strand_id
1 'polypeptide(L)'
;MLLFDSSLIIFKAPPASRLEDPCTPTTLQNLKRATRLADYTKGIDIVCTPNIWATGNNYLPGWGSATGVNLRLSNETDETPSNTSSFPSSMSLASSRSQSFWPDDSDYFDLPDLPANPTTFKRTFTRSGGSKFDVSGNARFFVIKSYSNLDVRASMRNGIWASTELGNKRLDKAFRETRGGVYLFFSVNSSAKFCGVARMQTAIDFTQASDIWAESSRWKGIFPVEWLIVKEIPNRLLRHLRVVLNENKPVANSRDTQELPFDIGLSMMGTFETYGE
;
A
#
# COMPACT_ATOMS: atom_id res chain seq x y z
N MET A 1 -16.13 2.52 -26.36
CA MET A 1 -15.43 1.24 -26.06
C MET A 1 -14.30 1.57 -25.12
N LEU A 2 -14.50 1.39 -23.81
CA LEU A 2 -13.48 1.63 -22.79
C LEU A 2 -12.81 0.29 -22.51
N LEU A 3 -11.63 0.07 -23.07
CA LEU A 3 -10.79 -1.08 -22.74
C LEU A 3 -10.05 -0.72 -21.45
N PHE A 4 -10.55 -1.22 -20.32
CA PHE A 4 -9.79 -1.24 -19.06
C PHE A 4 -9.15 -2.62 -18.95
N ASP A 5 -7.84 -2.70 -19.22
CA ASP A 5 -7.06 -3.94 -19.16
C ASP A 5 -6.41 -4.12 -17.78
N SER A 6 -7.21 -3.96 -16.73
CA SER A 6 -6.76 -4.14 -15.35
C SER A 6 -7.74 -5.06 -14.65
N SER A 7 -7.28 -6.24 -14.26
CA SER A 7 -8.09 -7.30 -13.65
C SER A 7 -8.55 -7.02 -12.21
N LEU A 8 -8.32 -5.79 -11.73
CA LEU A 8 -8.58 -5.38 -10.35
C LEU A 8 -9.00 -3.91 -10.32
N ILE A 9 -10.24 -3.65 -9.88
CA ILE A 9 -10.77 -2.30 -9.67
C ILE A 9 -10.97 -2.10 -8.16
N ILE A 10 -10.18 -1.21 -7.57
CA ILE A 10 -10.22 -0.93 -6.13
C ILE A 10 -11.01 0.37 -5.90
N PHE A 11 -12.08 0.29 -5.10
CA PHE A 11 -12.81 1.48 -4.64
C PHE A 11 -12.33 1.87 -3.24
N LYS A 12 -11.82 3.11 -3.10
CA LYS A 12 -11.36 3.66 -1.82
C LYS A 12 -12.51 4.40 -1.14
N ALA A 13 -12.96 3.92 0.01
CA ALA A 13 -13.96 4.62 0.81
C ALA A 13 -13.41 5.95 1.36
N PRO A 14 -14.22 7.01 1.45
CA PRO A 14 -13.84 8.25 2.13
C PRO A 14 -13.44 7.98 3.59
N PRO A 15 -12.57 8.82 4.19
CA PRO A 15 -12.27 8.73 5.61
C PRO A 15 -13.55 8.92 6.45
N ALA A 16 -13.65 8.17 7.56
CA ALA A 16 -14.81 8.16 8.47
C ALA A 16 -15.16 9.55 9.03
N SER A 17 -14.23 10.51 8.98
CA SER A 17 -14.48 11.90 9.37
C SER A 17 -15.44 12.67 8.46
N ARG A 18 -15.89 12.10 7.33
CA ARG A 18 -16.82 12.75 6.39
C ARG A 18 -18.19 12.09 6.23
N LEU A 19 -18.39 10.88 6.75
CA LEU A 19 -19.64 10.12 6.59
C LEU A 19 -19.88 9.28 7.84
N GLU A 20 -21.08 9.38 8.44
CA GLU A 20 -21.47 8.55 9.58
C GLU A 20 -21.56 7.06 9.21
N ASP A 21 -21.82 6.74 7.93
CA ASP A 21 -21.75 5.39 7.38
C ASP A 21 -20.73 5.32 6.23
N PRO A 22 -19.64 4.53 6.37
CA PRO A 22 -18.58 4.47 5.36
C PRO A 22 -19.01 3.82 4.03
N CYS A 23 -20.17 3.16 3.99
CA CYS A 23 -20.79 2.63 2.78
C CYS A 23 -22.31 2.74 2.89
N THR A 24 -22.93 3.68 2.18
CA THR A 24 -24.39 3.80 2.13
C THR A 24 -25.03 2.57 1.47
N PRO A 25 -26.31 2.26 1.73
CA PRO A 25 -27.03 1.17 1.06
C PRO A 25 -26.96 1.28 -0.47
N THR A 26 -26.99 2.50 -0.99
CA THR A 26 -26.81 2.81 -2.41
C THR A 26 -25.43 2.43 -2.91
N THR A 27 -24.37 2.72 -2.14
CA THR A 27 -22.99 2.34 -2.47
C THR A 27 -22.83 0.82 -2.49
N LEU A 28 -23.40 0.10 -1.51
CA LEU A 28 -23.42 -1.36 -1.52
C LEU A 28 -24.18 -1.92 -2.73
N GLN A 29 -25.32 -1.32 -3.09
CA GLN A 29 -26.11 -1.75 -4.24
C GLN A 29 -25.35 -1.53 -5.56
N ASN A 30 -24.63 -0.42 -5.68
CA ASN A 30 -23.78 -0.11 -6.84
C ASN A 30 -22.58 -1.06 -6.92
N LEU A 31 -21.92 -1.36 -5.80
CA LEU A 31 -20.86 -2.36 -5.75
C LEU A 31 -21.39 -3.76 -6.14
N LYS A 32 -22.52 -4.20 -5.61
CA LYS A 32 -23.17 -5.47 -5.99
C LYS A 32 -23.55 -5.52 -7.48
N ARG A 33 -23.94 -4.40 -8.08
CA ARG A 33 -24.19 -4.30 -9.53
C ARG A 33 -22.88 -4.39 -10.31
N ALA A 34 -21.84 -3.68 -9.88
CA ALA A 34 -20.53 -3.73 -10.51
C ALA A 34 -19.93 -5.14 -10.46
N THR A 35 -20.01 -5.83 -9.32
CA THR A 35 -19.57 -7.24 -9.18
C THR A 35 -20.34 -8.17 -10.09
N ARG A 36 -21.68 -8.06 -10.16
CA ARG A 36 -22.48 -8.87 -11.10
C ARG A 36 -22.15 -8.61 -12.57
N LEU A 37 -21.85 -7.37 -12.94
CA LEU A 37 -21.41 -7.03 -14.29
C LEU A 37 -19.99 -7.55 -14.56
N ALA A 38 -19.14 -7.56 -13.54
CA ALA A 38 -17.79 -8.12 -13.59
C ALA A 38 -17.80 -9.65 -13.74
N ASP A 39 -18.77 -10.38 -13.19
CA ASP A 39 -18.89 -11.85 -13.37
C ASP A 39 -19.04 -12.27 -14.85
N TYR A 40 -19.62 -11.41 -15.69
CA TYR A 40 -19.72 -11.64 -17.14
C TYR A 40 -18.44 -11.27 -17.90
N THR A 41 -17.46 -10.66 -17.23
CA THR A 41 -16.15 -10.33 -17.78
C THR A 41 -15.11 -11.26 -17.16
N LYS A 42 -14.37 -12.01 -17.98
CA LYS A 42 -13.29 -12.84 -17.44
C LYS A 42 -12.23 -11.94 -16.78
N GLY A 43 -12.21 -11.90 -15.45
CA GLY A 43 -11.09 -11.42 -14.66
C GLY A 43 -11.19 -10.01 -14.09
N ILE A 44 -12.32 -9.57 -13.52
CA ILE A 44 -12.35 -8.36 -12.68
C ILE A 44 -12.78 -8.73 -11.26
N ASP A 45 -11.87 -8.59 -10.31
CA ASP A 45 -12.15 -8.81 -8.88
C ASP A 45 -12.52 -7.47 -8.20
N ILE A 46 -13.63 -7.43 -7.47
CA ILE A 46 -14.15 -6.21 -6.80
C ILE A 46 -14.30 -6.49 -5.30
N VAL A 47 -13.34 -6.00 -4.52
CA VAL A 47 -13.29 -6.17 -3.05
C VAL A 47 -13.62 -4.85 -2.36
N CYS A 48 -14.57 -4.89 -1.41
CA CYS A 48 -14.88 -3.76 -0.54
C CYS A 48 -14.29 -4.01 0.85
N THR A 49 -13.07 -3.53 1.10
CA THR A 49 -12.48 -3.58 2.45
C THR A 49 -12.89 -2.36 3.25
N PRO A 50 -13.24 -2.50 4.55
CA PRO A 50 -13.34 -1.37 5.45
C PRO A 50 -12.04 -0.57 5.48
N ASN A 51 -12.17 0.73 5.68
CA ASN A 51 -11.07 1.68 5.64
C ASN A 51 -9.98 1.32 6.66
N ILE A 52 -8.75 1.04 6.20
CA ILE A 52 -7.60 0.67 7.06
C ILE A 52 -7.22 1.80 8.06
N TRP A 53 -7.81 3.00 7.91
CA TRP A 53 -7.66 4.13 8.83
C TRP A 53 -8.83 4.34 9.82
N ALA A 54 -9.70 3.36 10.04
CA ALA A 54 -10.66 3.44 11.14
C ALA A 54 -9.95 3.21 12.50
N THR A 55 -9.27 4.22 13.01
CA THR A 55 -8.87 4.27 14.41
C THR A 55 -10.12 4.58 15.24
N GLY A 56 -10.77 3.56 15.77
CA GLY A 56 -11.96 3.74 16.60
C GLY A 56 -12.43 2.41 17.17
N ASN A 57 -12.43 2.32 18.49
CA ASN A 57 -12.62 1.11 19.28
C ASN A 57 -14.11 0.69 19.37
N ASN A 58 -14.81 0.58 18.24
CA ASN A 58 -16.22 0.15 18.19
C ASN A 58 -16.37 -1.04 17.24
N TYR A 59 -15.83 -2.20 17.64
CA TYR A 59 -16.30 -3.47 17.11
C TYR A 59 -17.64 -3.78 17.78
N LEU A 60 -18.73 -3.66 17.02
CA LEU A 60 -20.01 -4.30 17.37
C LEU A 60 -19.77 -5.81 17.49
N PRO A 61 -20.26 -6.49 18.54
CA PRO A 61 -20.04 -7.92 18.72
C PRO A 61 -20.83 -8.68 17.65
N GLY A 62 -20.13 -9.38 16.75
CA GLY A 62 -20.76 -10.25 15.75
C GLY A 62 -20.02 -10.45 14.43
N TRP A 63 -18.94 -9.70 14.16
CA TRP A 63 -18.18 -9.86 12.92
C TRP A 63 -16.90 -10.66 13.17
N GLY A 64 -16.96 -11.92 12.79
CA GLY A 64 -15.85 -12.87 12.87
C GLY A 64 -14.66 -12.48 11.99
N SER A 65 -13.51 -12.99 12.39
CA SER A 65 -12.21 -12.89 11.72
C SER A 65 -12.32 -13.21 10.22
N ALA A 66 -11.62 -12.41 9.41
CA ALA A 66 -11.60 -12.50 7.95
C ALA A 66 -11.09 -13.87 7.49
N THR A 67 -12.02 -14.78 7.19
CA THR A 67 -11.83 -15.86 6.24
C THR A 67 -12.91 -15.70 5.17
N GLY A 68 -12.53 -15.89 3.91
CA GLY A 68 -13.36 -15.58 2.74
C GLY A 68 -14.79 -16.09 2.89
N VAL A 69 -15.76 -15.17 2.84
CA VAL A 69 -17.17 -15.53 2.88
C VAL A 69 -17.58 -16.01 1.49
N ASN A 70 -17.62 -17.33 1.32
CA ASN A 70 -18.48 -17.94 0.30
C ASN A 70 -19.93 -17.67 0.71
N LEU A 71 -20.61 -16.77 0.01
CA LEU A 71 -22.04 -16.52 0.20
C LEU A 71 -22.84 -17.69 -0.42
N ARG A 72 -23.17 -18.67 0.42
CA ARG A 72 -24.18 -19.69 0.12
C ARG A 72 -25.57 -19.06 0.26
N LEU A 73 -26.42 -19.27 -0.76
CA LEU A 73 -27.82 -18.84 -0.75
C LEU A 73 -28.61 -19.47 0.40
N SER A 74 -29.42 -18.66 1.07
CA SER A 74 -30.62 -19.12 1.78
C SER A 74 -31.77 -18.16 1.46
N ASN A 75 -32.87 -18.75 1.00
CA ASN A 75 -34.07 -18.10 0.48
C ASN A 75 -34.83 -17.30 1.54
N GLU A 76 -35.61 -16.34 1.04
CA GLU A 76 -36.61 -15.50 1.68
C GLU A 76 -37.60 -16.28 2.57
N THR A 77 -38.06 -15.62 3.65
CA THR A 77 -39.50 -15.47 3.94
C THR A 77 -39.76 -14.18 4.73
N ASP A 78 -40.83 -13.49 4.32
CA ASP A 78 -41.54 -12.35 4.90
C ASP A 78 -41.83 -12.44 6.42
N GLU A 79 -41.81 -11.29 7.12
CA GLU A 79 -43.02 -10.66 7.71
C GLU A 79 -42.71 -9.36 8.50
N THR A 80 -43.67 -8.44 8.45
CA THR A 80 -43.69 -7.03 8.88
C THR A 80 -44.24 -6.79 10.33
N PRO A 81 -44.29 -5.55 10.87
CA PRO A 81 -43.81 -5.23 12.23
C PRO A 81 -44.89 -4.88 13.28
N SER A 82 -44.48 -4.68 14.54
CA SER A 82 -45.29 -4.01 15.57
C SER A 82 -44.48 -3.16 16.57
N ASN A 83 -45.02 -1.96 16.82
CA ASN A 83 -44.61 -0.88 17.73
C ASN A 83 -44.47 -1.29 19.22
N THR A 84 -43.65 -0.58 20.00
CA THR A 84 -44.10 0.43 21.01
C THR A 84 -42.96 0.93 21.92
N SER A 85 -43.10 2.20 22.29
CA SER A 85 -42.28 3.04 23.17
C SER A 85 -42.34 2.66 24.65
N SER A 86 -41.28 2.95 25.42
CA SER A 86 -41.34 3.77 26.65
C SER A 86 -39.98 3.82 27.40
N PHE A 87 -39.58 5.04 27.78
CA PHE A 87 -38.59 5.31 28.82
C PHE A 87 -39.25 5.24 30.21
N PRO A 88 -38.49 5.02 31.29
CA PRO A 88 -38.34 6.13 32.24
C PRO A 88 -36.94 6.29 32.86
N SER A 89 -36.73 7.48 33.41
CA SER A 89 -35.54 7.97 34.10
C SER A 89 -35.50 7.64 35.61
N SER A 90 -34.28 7.65 36.14
CA SER A 90 -33.85 8.27 37.42
C SER A 90 -33.51 7.40 38.66
N MET A 91 -32.40 7.85 39.30
CA MET A 91 -32.00 7.79 40.72
C MET A 91 -30.98 6.73 41.22
N SER A 92 -29.72 7.20 41.23
CA SER A 92 -28.68 7.23 42.29
C SER A 92 -28.56 6.19 43.44
N LEU A 93 -27.30 5.71 43.57
CA LEU A 93 -26.44 5.38 44.73
C LEU A 93 -27.02 4.75 46.01
N ALA A 94 -26.49 3.57 46.39
CA ALA A 94 -25.58 3.42 47.54
C ALA A 94 -24.91 2.02 47.60
N SER A 95 -23.73 2.02 48.22
CA SER A 95 -22.74 0.97 48.49
C SER A 95 -23.26 -0.31 49.17
N SER A 96 -22.74 -1.49 48.83
CA SER A 96 -21.71 -2.20 49.63
C SER A 96 -21.42 -3.67 49.23
N ARG A 97 -20.14 -4.04 49.43
CA ARG A 97 -19.55 -5.38 49.62
C ARG A 97 -19.40 -6.36 48.43
N SER A 98 -18.21 -6.26 47.86
CA SER A 98 -17.27 -7.34 47.49
C SER A 98 -17.64 -8.79 47.86
N GLN A 99 -17.71 -9.65 46.83
CA GLN A 99 -17.19 -11.03 46.86
C GLN A 99 -16.62 -11.37 45.48
N SER A 100 -15.33 -11.70 45.47
CA SER A 100 -14.53 -12.15 44.34
C SER A 100 -14.92 -13.57 43.93
N PHE A 101 -15.25 -13.75 42.65
CA PHE A 101 -15.43 -15.05 42.01
C PHE A 101 -14.56 -15.08 40.75
N TRP A 102 -13.24 -15.18 40.94
CA TRP A 102 -12.31 -15.50 39.86
C TRP A 102 -11.77 -16.91 40.13
N PRO A 103 -11.88 -17.85 39.19
CA PRO A 103 -11.19 -19.13 39.30
C PRO A 103 -9.69 -18.94 39.14
N ASP A 104 -8.97 -19.82 39.83
CA ASP A 104 -7.52 -19.91 40.03
C ASP A 104 -6.73 -20.12 38.72
N ASP A 105 -5.61 -19.40 38.56
CA ASP A 105 -4.70 -19.40 37.40
C ASP A 105 -3.66 -20.53 37.51
N SER A 106 -4.04 -21.80 37.24
CA SER A 106 -3.01 -22.86 37.22
C SER A 106 -3.14 -24.01 36.22
N ASP A 107 -4.15 -24.05 35.33
CA ASP A 107 -4.30 -25.18 34.38
C ASP A 107 -4.70 -24.76 32.95
N TYR A 108 -4.18 -23.65 32.41
CA TYR A 108 -4.30 -23.40 30.96
C TYR A 108 -3.13 -24.05 30.21
N PHE A 109 -3.36 -25.32 29.90
CA PHE A 109 -2.56 -26.23 29.07
C PHE A 109 -1.82 -25.57 27.89
N ASP A 110 -0.57 -26.03 27.71
CA ASP A 110 0.25 -25.94 26.49
C ASP A 110 -0.57 -25.99 25.21
N LEU A 111 -0.83 -24.81 24.63
CA LEU A 111 -1.22 -24.71 23.23
C LEU A 111 0.06 -24.67 22.39
N PRO A 112 0.23 -25.55 21.39
CA PRO A 112 1.39 -25.47 20.50
C PRO A 112 1.40 -24.09 19.85
N ASP A 113 2.56 -23.43 19.91
CA ASP A 113 2.83 -22.14 19.25
C ASP A 113 2.23 -22.17 17.84
N LEU A 114 1.13 -21.43 17.65
CA LEU A 114 0.57 -21.21 16.33
C LEU A 114 1.71 -20.63 15.48
N PRO A 115 2.03 -21.22 14.31
CA PRO A 115 3.13 -20.72 13.52
C PRO A 115 2.83 -19.26 13.16
N ALA A 116 3.71 -18.36 13.58
CA ALA A 116 3.71 -16.96 13.20
C ALA A 116 3.97 -16.85 11.69
N ASN A 117 2.94 -17.12 10.90
CA ASN A 117 2.99 -16.97 9.46
C ASN A 117 1.98 -15.90 9.07
N PRO A 118 2.31 -14.60 9.25
CA PRO A 118 1.54 -13.55 8.62
C PRO A 118 1.65 -13.81 7.12
N THR A 119 0.53 -14.18 6.51
CA THR A 119 0.38 -14.37 5.07
C THR A 119 1.11 -13.25 4.35
N THR A 120 2.32 -13.54 3.89
CA THR A 120 3.27 -12.52 3.42
C THR A 120 2.74 -12.06 2.08
N PHE A 121 2.06 -10.91 2.06
CA PHE A 121 1.64 -10.28 0.81
C PHE A 121 2.81 -10.31 -0.15
N LYS A 122 2.56 -10.79 -1.37
CA LYS A 122 3.57 -10.94 -2.40
C LYS A 122 2.91 -10.73 -3.74
N ARG A 123 3.43 -9.78 -4.53
CA ARG A 123 2.96 -9.50 -5.88
C ARG A 123 4.10 -9.63 -6.86
N THR A 124 3.88 -10.40 -7.91
CA THR A 124 4.85 -10.61 -8.99
C THR A 124 4.68 -9.55 -10.07
N PHE A 125 5.80 -9.07 -10.59
CA PHE A 125 5.89 -8.09 -11.67
C PHE A 125 6.91 -8.56 -12.72
N THR A 126 6.82 -8.02 -13.92
CA THR A 126 7.70 -8.35 -15.05
C THR A 126 8.76 -7.28 -15.27
N ARG A 127 10.03 -7.69 -15.36
CA ARG A 127 11.16 -6.82 -15.70
C ARG A 127 11.12 -6.42 -17.19
N SER A 128 11.83 -5.37 -17.57
CA SER A 128 11.99 -5.00 -19.00
C SER A 128 12.60 -6.10 -19.87
N GLY A 129 13.37 -7.04 -19.28
CA GLY A 129 13.91 -8.22 -19.96
C GLY A 129 13.00 -9.45 -19.95
N GLY A 130 11.73 -9.33 -19.54
CA GLY A 130 10.74 -10.42 -19.50
C GLY A 130 10.82 -11.36 -18.28
N SER A 131 11.92 -11.34 -17.52
CA SER A 131 12.01 -12.10 -16.27
C SER A 131 11.08 -11.53 -15.19
N LYS A 132 10.60 -12.39 -14.28
CA LYS A 132 9.70 -11.99 -13.19
C LYS A 132 10.46 -11.67 -11.90
N PHE A 133 9.90 -10.80 -11.08
CA PHE A 133 10.38 -10.49 -9.73
C PHE A 133 9.21 -10.26 -8.78
N ASP A 134 9.44 -10.45 -7.50
CA ASP A 134 8.39 -10.36 -6.49
C ASP A 134 8.61 -9.19 -5.53
N VAL A 135 7.53 -8.49 -5.22
CA VAL A 135 7.48 -7.41 -4.22
C VAL A 135 6.67 -7.88 -3.03
N SER A 136 7.28 -7.85 -1.84
CA SER A 136 6.64 -8.30 -0.60
C SER A 136 5.88 -7.18 0.12
N GLY A 137 5.01 -7.53 1.07
CA GLY A 137 4.13 -6.63 1.83
C GLY A 137 4.83 -5.56 2.67
N ASN A 138 6.10 -5.79 2.99
CA ASN A 138 6.93 -4.88 3.77
C ASN A 138 7.92 -4.07 2.91
N ALA A 139 7.82 -4.15 1.58
CA ALA A 139 8.65 -3.34 0.68
C ALA A 139 8.44 -1.85 0.92
N ARG A 140 9.51 -1.07 0.74
CA ARG A 140 9.48 0.40 0.84
C ARG A 140 9.78 1.04 -0.50
N PHE A 141 9.12 2.15 -0.78
CA PHE A 141 9.17 2.80 -2.08
C PHE A 141 9.61 4.25 -1.94
N PHE A 142 10.51 4.69 -2.83
CA PHE A 142 11.01 6.05 -2.83
C PHE A 142 11.02 6.64 -4.24
N VAL A 143 10.81 7.94 -4.33
CA VAL A 143 11.07 8.70 -5.55
C VAL A 143 12.52 9.19 -5.54
N ILE A 144 13.23 8.99 -6.64
CA ILE A 144 14.57 9.52 -6.89
C ILE A 144 14.48 10.63 -7.93
N LYS A 145 15.04 11.80 -7.60
CA LYS A 145 15.04 12.98 -8.47
C LYS A 145 16.46 13.32 -8.85
N SER A 146 16.81 13.05 -10.11
CA SER A 146 18.13 13.43 -10.65
C SER A 146 18.05 14.76 -11.40
N TYR A 147 19.08 15.60 -11.26
CA TYR A 147 19.25 16.80 -12.09
C TYR A 147 19.79 16.48 -13.49
N SER A 148 20.41 15.32 -13.66
CA SER A 148 21.14 14.97 -14.88
C SER A 148 20.63 13.65 -15.46
N ASN A 149 20.19 13.69 -16.71
CA ASN A 149 19.90 12.47 -17.45
C ASN A 149 21.16 11.59 -17.64
N LEU A 150 22.35 12.21 -17.67
CA LEU A 150 23.61 11.49 -17.79
C LEU A 150 23.86 10.61 -16.56
N ASP A 151 23.53 11.07 -15.35
CA ASP A 151 23.68 10.29 -14.11
C ASP A 151 22.77 9.07 -14.13
N VAL A 152 21.52 9.23 -14.58
CA VAL A 152 20.57 8.12 -14.71
C VAL A 152 21.09 7.08 -15.70
N ARG A 153 21.61 7.51 -16.86
CA ARG A 153 22.22 6.60 -17.84
C ARG A 153 23.51 5.95 -17.32
N ALA A 154 24.30 6.66 -16.53
CA ALA A 154 25.49 6.10 -15.89
C ALA A 154 25.10 5.02 -14.87
N SER A 155 24.04 5.26 -14.10
CA SER A 155 23.48 4.28 -13.16
C SER A 155 22.97 3.02 -13.86
N MET A 156 22.25 3.16 -14.98
CA MET A 156 21.77 2.02 -15.76
C MET A 156 22.92 1.14 -16.28
N ARG A 157 24.05 1.75 -16.65
CA ARG A 157 25.22 1.03 -17.18
C ARG A 157 26.07 0.38 -16.08
N ASN A 158 26.22 1.05 -14.94
CA ASN A 158 27.15 0.62 -13.89
C ASN A 158 26.46 -0.05 -12.69
N GLY A 159 25.13 -0.02 -12.62
CA GLY A 159 24.37 -0.67 -11.54
C GLY A 159 24.59 -0.03 -10.16
N ILE A 160 24.87 1.27 -10.11
CA ILE A 160 25.09 2.00 -8.84
C ILE A 160 24.30 3.31 -8.81
N TRP A 161 24.00 3.80 -7.60
CA TRP A 161 23.41 5.11 -7.38
C TRP A 161 24.04 5.82 -6.18
N ALA A 162 23.95 7.14 -6.17
CA ALA A 162 24.23 7.98 -5.02
C ALA A 162 23.21 9.14 -4.99
N SER A 163 22.71 9.47 -3.80
CA SER A 163 21.82 10.63 -3.57
C SER A 163 22.57 11.73 -2.82
N THR A 164 21.84 12.76 -2.37
CA THR A 164 22.34 13.70 -1.36
C THR A 164 22.68 12.98 -0.05
N GLU A 165 23.54 13.56 0.80
CA GLU A 165 23.89 12.95 2.10
C GLU A 165 22.66 12.63 2.96
N LEU A 166 21.70 13.55 3.03
CA LEU A 166 20.44 13.33 3.74
C LEU A 166 19.59 12.23 3.07
N GLY A 167 19.55 12.22 1.73
CA GLY A 167 18.87 11.18 0.97
C GLY A 167 19.46 9.79 1.22
N ASN A 168 20.78 9.68 1.18
CA ASN A 168 21.50 8.45 1.49
C ASN A 168 21.19 7.96 2.91
N LYS A 169 21.24 8.83 3.93
CA LYS A 169 20.86 8.45 5.31
C LYS A 169 19.43 7.88 5.39
N ARG A 170 18.48 8.45 4.63
CA ARG A 170 17.09 7.97 4.58
C ARG A 170 16.96 6.60 3.91
N LEU A 171 17.58 6.44 2.74
CA LEU A 171 17.53 5.19 1.99
C LEU A 171 18.23 4.05 2.75
N ASP A 172 19.38 4.34 3.35
CA ASP A 172 20.16 3.40 4.15
C ASP A 172 19.38 2.94 5.39
N LYS A 173 18.73 3.87 6.12
CA LYS A 173 17.82 3.54 7.21
C LYS A 173 16.69 2.62 6.74
N ALA A 174 16.03 2.99 5.64
CA ALA A 174 14.92 2.21 5.10
C ALA A 174 15.34 0.80 4.69
N PHE A 175 16.52 0.66 4.07
CA PHE A 175 17.08 -0.62 3.66
C PHE A 175 17.38 -1.54 4.85
N ARG A 176 17.94 -0.99 5.95
CA ARG A 176 18.21 -1.79 7.16
C ARG A 176 16.94 -2.18 7.92
N GLU A 177 15.90 -1.38 7.85
CA GLU A 177 14.64 -1.63 8.57
C GLU A 177 13.70 -2.60 7.85
N THR A 178 13.75 -2.66 6.52
CA THR A 178 12.84 -3.51 5.74
C THR A 178 13.44 -4.87 5.42
N ARG A 179 12.62 -5.93 5.49
CA ARG A 179 12.94 -7.25 4.92
C ARG A 179 12.37 -7.42 3.51
N GLY A 180 11.63 -6.44 2.99
CA GLY A 180 10.91 -6.52 1.72
C GLY A 180 11.60 -5.87 0.52
N GLY A 181 12.76 -5.26 0.77
CA GLY A 181 13.51 -4.51 -0.23
C GLY A 181 13.05 -3.07 -0.37
N VAL A 182 13.93 -2.27 -0.96
CA VAL A 182 13.73 -0.84 -1.22
C VAL A 182 13.71 -0.63 -2.73
N TYR A 183 12.61 -0.06 -3.22
CA TYR A 183 12.36 0.19 -4.63
C TYR A 183 12.37 1.69 -4.91
N LEU A 184 13.00 2.07 -6.01
CA LEU A 184 13.36 3.44 -6.36
C LEU A 184 12.73 3.79 -7.70
N PHE A 185 11.83 4.77 -7.72
CA PHE A 185 11.22 5.32 -8.93
C PHE A 185 12.01 6.52 -9.41
N PHE A 186 12.70 6.38 -10.54
CA PHE A 186 13.59 7.41 -11.08
C PHE A 186 12.84 8.41 -11.95
N SER A 187 13.12 9.69 -11.75
CA SER A 187 12.65 10.79 -12.59
C SER A 187 13.71 11.88 -12.71
N VAL A 188 13.98 12.32 -13.93
CA VAL A 188 14.87 13.48 -14.17
C VAL A 188 14.07 14.76 -13.95
N ASN A 189 14.65 15.74 -13.26
CA ASN A 189 14.04 17.03 -13.04
C ASN A 189 13.66 17.70 -14.36
N SER A 190 12.50 18.35 -14.38
CA SER A 190 11.92 19.00 -15.57
C SER A 190 11.62 18.09 -16.78
N SER A 191 11.78 16.77 -16.67
CA SER A 191 11.48 15.85 -17.77
C SER A 191 9.99 15.54 -17.98
N ALA A 192 9.14 15.93 -17.03
CA ALA A 192 7.71 15.61 -16.98
C ALA A 192 7.37 14.10 -17.06
N LYS A 193 8.34 13.22 -16.77
CA LYS A 193 8.20 11.77 -16.80
C LYS A 193 9.02 11.08 -15.72
N PHE A 194 8.67 9.84 -15.42
CA PHE A 194 9.56 8.89 -14.76
C PHE A 194 10.22 8.01 -15.83
N CYS A 195 11.43 7.52 -15.59
CA CYS A 195 12.23 6.79 -16.58
C CYS A 195 12.51 5.32 -16.21
N GLY A 196 12.21 4.91 -14.98
CA GLY A 196 12.35 3.51 -14.60
C GLY A 196 12.24 3.26 -13.11
N VAL A 197 12.38 1.98 -12.77
CA VAL A 197 12.36 1.44 -11.41
C VAL A 197 13.61 0.60 -11.19
N ALA A 198 14.30 0.85 -10.08
CA ALA A 198 15.40 0.01 -9.64
C ALA A 198 15.19 -0.46 -8.19
N ARG A 199 15.84 -1.56 -7.81
CA ARG A 199 15.86 -2.08 -6.44
C ARG A 199 17.24 -1.89 -5.84
N MET A 200 17.31 -1.31 -4.66
CA MET A 200 18.53 -1.21 -3.87
C MET A 200 18.99 -2.60 -3.42
N GLN A 201 20.27 -2.92 -3.60
CA GLN A 201 20.81 -4.27 -3.34
C GLN A 201 21.53 -4.40 -2.00
N THR A 202 22.18 -3.33 -1.54
CA THR A 202 22.94 -3.33 -0.28
C THR A 202 22.71 -2.05 0.50
N ALA A 203 23.15 -2.03 1.76
CA ALA A 203 23.30 -0.81 2.54
C ALA A 203 24.33 0.13 1.87
N ILE A 204 24.29 1.41 2.23
CA ILE A 204 25.13 2.44 1.60
C ILE A 204 26.52 2.48 2.24
N ASP A 205 27.56 2.51 1.40
CA ASP A 205 28.92 2.82 1.84
C ASP A 205 29.18 4.32 1.70
N PHE A 206 29.09 5.05 2.81
CA PHE A 206 29.29 6.51 2.88
C PHE A 206 30.72 6.97 2.60
N THR A 207 31.69 6.05 2.56
CA THR A 207 33.10 6.37 2.28
C THR A 207 33.43 6.34 0.79
N GLN A 208 32.67 5.55 0.02
CA GLN A 208 32.90 5.41 -1.41
C GLN A 208 32.36 6.59 -2.22
N ALA A 209 33.09 6.90 -3.29
CA ALA A 209 32.74 7.87 -4.31
C ALA A 209 33.10 7.30 -5.69
N SER A 210 32.55 7.89 -6.75
CA SER A 210 32.77 7.47 -8.13
C SER A 210 32.75 8.70 -9.02
N ASP A 211 33.53 8.64 -10.07
CA ASP A 211 33.71 9.68 -11.08
C ASP A 211 32.74 9.54 -12.27
N ILE A 212 31.84 8.54 -12.26
CA ILE A 212 30.88 8.33 -13.35
C ILE A 212 29.76 9.38 -13.40
N TRP A 213 29.60 10.18 -12.34
CA TRP A 213 28.58 11.20 -12.23
C TRP A 213 28.96 12.45 -13.03
N ALA A 214 27.96 13.16 -13.55
CA ALA A 214 28.14 14.42 -14.27
C ALA A 214 28.87 15.47 -13.42
N GLU A 215 28.64 15.46 -12.11
CA GLU A 215 29.42 16.22 -11.12
C GLU A 215 30.29 15.25 -10.30
N SER A 216 31.52 15.00 -10.77
CA SER A 216 32.39 13.91 -10.29
C SER A 216 32.78 13.96 -8.80
N SER A 217 32.79 15.14 -8.17
CA SER A 217 33.23 15.31 -6.77
C SER A 217 32.10 15.50 -5.76
N ARG A 218 30.87 15.69 -6.23
CA ARG A 218 29.74 16.09 -5.37
C ARG A 218 29.10 14.93 -4.62
N TRP A 219 29.06 13.75 -5.26
CA TRP A 219 28.27 12.62 -4.78
C TRP A 219 29.14 11.58 -4.09
N LYS A 220 28.92 11.42 -2.78
CA LYS A 220 29.53 10.39 -1.93
C LYS A 220 28.43 9.51 -1.36
N GLY A 221 28.76 8.28 -0.95
CA GLY A 221 27.74 7.35 -0.47
C GLY A 221 27.10 6.59 -1.61
N ILE A 222 27.86 5.65 -2.18
CA ILE A 222 27.41 4.84 -3.29
C ILE A 222 26.75 3.57 -2.77
N PHE A 223 25.72 3.13 -3.48
CA PHE A 223 25.11 1.83 -3.26
C PHE A 223 24.72 1.16 -4.59
N PRO A 224 24.82 -0.17 -4.69
CA PRO A 224 24.40 -0.90 -5.87
C PRO A 224 22.87 -0.93 -6.01
N VAL A 225 22.42 -0.84 -7.27
CA VAL A 225 21.02 -0.91 -7.67
C VAL A 225 20.85 -1.87 -8.85
N GLU A 226 19.76 -2.64 -8.83
CA GLU A 226 19.33 -3.48 -9.96
C GLU A 226 18.18 -2.79 -10.67
N TRP A 227 18.37 -2.41 -11.93
CA TRP A 227 17.30 -1.85 -12.76
C TRP A 227 16.31 -2.94 -13.15
N LEU A 228 15.07 -2.80 -12.70
CA LEU A 228 14.00 -3.79 -12.92
C LEU A 228 13.18 -3.45 -14.15
N ILE A 229 12.76 -2.18 -14.26
CA ILE A 229 11.96 -1.68 -15.37
C ILE A 229 12.61 -0.39 -15.87
N VAL A 230 12.98 -0.35 -17.15
CA VAL A 230 13.46 0.84 -17.84
C VAL A 230 12.40 1.22 -18.87
N LYS A 231 11.57 2.20 -18.51
CA LYS A 231 10.42 2.63 -19.32
C LYS A 231 10.05 4.05 -18.95
N GLU A 232 9.73 4.87 -19.95
CA GLU A 232 9.33 6.26 -19.73
C GLU A 232 7.82 6.35 -19.48
N ILE A 233 7.42 6.78 -18.28
CA ILE A 233 6.02 6.96 -17.87
C ILE A 233 5.71 8.45 -17.75
N PRO A 234 4.83 9.01 -18.61
CA PRO A 234 4.43 10.41 -18.51
C PRO A 234 3.73 10.74 -17.19
N ASN A 235 4.08 11.87 -16.57
CA ASN A 235 3.51 12.28 -15.28
C ASN A 235 1.98 12.41 -15.28
N ARG A 236 1.36 12.69 -16.45
CA ARG A 236 -0.10 12.77 -16.59
C ARG A 236 -0.82 11.50 -16.13
N LEU A 237 -0.19 10.34 -16.32
CA LEU A 237 -0.76 9.04 -15.93
C LEU A 237 -0.71 8.83 -14.42
N LEU A 238 0.28 9.40 -13.75
CA LEU A 238 0.52 9.24 -12.32
C LEU A 238 -0.09 10.36 -11.47
N ARG A 239 -0.68 11.40 -12.10
CA ARG A 239 -1.17 12.61 -11.42
C ARG A 239 -2.27 12.33 -10.38
N HIS A 240 -3.03 11.25 -10.57
CA HIS A 240 -4.10 10.83 -9.66
C HIS A 240 -3.56 10.24 -8.34
N LEU A 241 -2.32 9.74 -8.34
CA LEU A 241 -1.65 9.22 -7.15
C LEU A 241 -1.17 10.39 -6.30
N ARG A 242 -1.68 10.50 -5.08
CA ARG A 242 -1.35 11.57 -4.13
C ARG A 242 -0.65 11.02 -2.91
N VAL A 243 0.38 11.74 -2.46
CA VAL A 243 1.22 11.32 -1.35
C VAL A 243 0.80 12.08 -0.10
N VAL A 244 0.12 11.38 0.82
CA VAL A 244 -0.38 11.98 2.09
C VAL A 244 0.77 12.58 2.89
N LEU A 245 1.92 11.90 2.93
CA LEU A 245 3.14 12.34 3.62
C LEU A 245 3.82 13.56 2.96
N ASN A 246 3.32 14.04 1.82
CA ASN A 246 3.82 15.20 1.08
C ASN A 246 2.67 16.17 0.79
N GLU A 247 1.93 16.56 1.83
CA GLU A 247 0.83 17.54 1.74
C GLU A 247 -0.25 17.14 0.70
N ASN A 248 -0.46 15.84 0.50
CA ASN A 248 -1.39 15.28 -0.49
C ASN A 248 -1.14 15.78 -1.93
N LYS A 249 0.10 16.19 -2.24
CA LYS A 249 0.54 16.57 -3.58
C LYS A 249 0.58 15.34 -4.50
N PRO A 250 0.40 15.52 -5.81
CA PRO A 250 0.61 14.45 -6.78
C PRO A 250 2.01 13.84 -6.64
N VAL A 251 2.14 12.53 -6.87
CA VAL A 251 3.42 11.82 -6.73
C VAL A 251 4.51 12.39 -7.65
N ALA A 252 4.13 12.93 -8.81
CA ALA A 252 5.03 13.62 -9.73
C ALA A 252 5.71 14.87 -9.12
N ASN A 253 5.14 15.45 -8.06
CA ASN A 253 5.67 16.62 -7.36
C ASN A 253 6.56 16.24 -6.17
N SER A 254 6.92 14.97 -6.05
CA SER A 254 7.82 14.47 -5.00
C SER A 254 9.23 15.02 -5.17
N ARG A 255 9.89 15.27 -4.04
CA ARG A 255 11.32 15.63 -3.99
C ARG A 255 12.19 14.36 -3.96
N ASP A 256 13.50 14.55 -4.07
CA ASP A 256 14.46 13.46 -3.96
C ASP A 256 14.29 12.72 -2.63
N THR A 257 14.31 11.39 -2.66
CA THR A 257 14.12 10.48 -1.53
C THR A 257 12.78 10.63 -0.79
N GLN A 258 11.74 11.09 -1.48
CA GLN A 258 10.38 11.06 -0.92
C GLN A 258 9.90 9.62 -0.77
N GLU A 259 9.58 9.21 0.46
CA GLU A 259 8.95 7.91 0.71
C GLU A 259 7.49 7.92 0.24
N LEU A 260 7.07 6.81 -0.35
CA LEU A 260 5.71 6.58 -0.81
C LEU A 260 5.01 5.54 0.07
N PRO A 261 3.72 5.74 0.40
CA PRO A 261 2.90 4.70 0.97
C PRO A 261 2.90 3.43 0.12
N PHE A 262 2.78 2.27 0.76
CA PHE A 262 2.86 0.96 0.12
C PHE A 262 1.88 0.79 -1.05
N ASP A 263 0.63 1.20 -0.86
CA ASP A 263 -0.45 1.16 -1.87
C ASP A 263 -0.13 2.04 -3.09
N ILE A 264 0.44 3.23 -2.85
CA ILE A 264 0.87 4.14 -3.91
C ILE A 264 2.06 3.54 -4.69
N GLY A 265 3.04 2.99 -3.98
CA GLY A 265 4.20 2.33 -4.60
C GLY A 265 3.80 1.15 -5.49
N LEU A 266 2.90 0.29 -5.02
CA LEU A 266 2.35 -0.81 -5.83
C LEU A 266 1.55 -0.33 -7.04
N SER A 267 0.75 0.73 -6.88
CA SER A 267 -0.02 1.31 -7.99
C SER A 267 0.89 1.89 -9.06
N MET A 268 1.97 2.56 -8.65
CA MET A 268 3.01 3.01 -9.57
C MET A 268 3.67 1.82 -10.28
N MET A 269 4.11 0.79 -9.56
CA MET A 269 4.73 -0.40 -10.14
C MET A 269 3.83 -1.05 -11.21
N GLY A 270 2.53 -1.20 -10.94
CA GLY A 270 1.57 -1.73 -11.91
C GLY A 270 1.41 -0.85 -13.15
N THR A 271 1.50 0.48 -13.00
CA THR A 271 1.51 1.40 -14.14
C THR A 271 2.76 1.22 -15.00
N PHE A 272 3.93 0.99 -14.37
CA PHE A 272 5.19 0.74 -15.11
C PHE A 272 5.16 -0.57 -15.90
N GLU A 273 4.56 -1.61 -15.33
CA GLU A 273 4.38 -2.91 -15.99
C GLU A 273 3.49 -2.76 -17.23
N THR A 274 2.25 -2.29 -17.04
CA THR A 274 1.20 -2.27 -18.07
C THR A 274 1.35 -1.18 -19.14
N TYR A 275 2.05 -0.07 -18.86
CA TYR A 275 2.12 1.03 -19.81
C TYR A 275 2.89 0.63 -21.08
N GLY A 276 2.27 0.78 -22.25
CA GLY A 276 2.91 0.49 -23.54
C GLY A 276 2.93 -0.98 -23.94
N GLU A 277 2.12 -1.82 -23.28
CA GLU A 277 1.60 -3.07 -23.87
C GLU A 277 0.44 -2.78 -24.83
#